data_AF-A0A1E5XLZ4-F1
#
_entry.id   AF-A0A1E5XLZ4-F1
#
_cell.length_a   1.000
_cell.length_b   1.000
_cell.length_c   1.000
_cell.angle_alpha   90.00
_cell.angle_beta   90.00
_cell.angle_gamma   90.00
#
_symmetry.space_group_name_H-M   'P 1'
#
loop_
_entity.id
_entity.type
_entity.pdbx_description
1 polymer ?
#
loop_
_entity_poly.entity_id
_entity_poly.type
_entity_poly.pdbx_seq_one_letter_code
_entity_poly.pdbx_strand_id
1 'polypeptide(L)'
;MRKFLLPLAAFALAVATLTGGPAAAQDEADLGRIGQMNLKELAALVGAVTQSVGRDTIKLQPAAQRNDCAELSRASNAFGLGYRLLAEARGALEGKPARDIAALQNHIVQARVITFAARVRAEEWLSRQCASFAMPADKAAEPRYAKPIKLQTAEYTQAMIEARQAAETNLALAVAAGIGKKCPEVISAIQSIQLFVPYLDKLSKDVAKRPEALGPRASRRGLEVARIQLINAGNKLYRELRIGCRAKPPADAEAPADGAPPPAQ
;
A
#
# COMPACT_ATOMS: atom_id res chain seq x y z
N MET A 1 11.07 7.51 51.80
CA MET A 1 12.12 7.97 50.86
C MET A 1 11.79 7.47 49.47
N ARG A 2 11.16 8.30 48.61
CA ARG A 2 10.85 7.99 47.20
C ARG A 2 11.90 8.67 46.33
N LYS A 3 12.68 7.91 45.56
CA LYS A 3 13.63 8.43 44.57
C LYS A 3 12.96 8.46 43.20
N PHE A 4 13.06 9.64 42.58
CA PHE A 4 12.57 9.99 41.26
C PHE A 4 13.29 9.20 40.16
N LEU A 5 12.52 8.70 39.18
CA LEU A 5 13.00 8.26 37.87
C LEU A 5 12.10 8.89 36.80
N LEU A 6 12.38 10.14 36.46
CA LEU A 6 11.99 10.77 35.20
C LEU A 6 13.16 11.71 34.85
N PRO A 7 13.95 11.37 33.82
CA PRO A 7 13.88 12.19 32.61
C PRO A 7 14.29 11.39 31.35
N LEU A 8 13.37 10.66 30.74
CA LEU A 8 13.57 10.12 29.37
C LEU A 8 12.36 10.37 28.45
N ALA A 9 11.19 10.67 29.01
CA ALA A 9 10.00 11.02 28.23
C ALA A 9 10.00 12.47 27.71
N ALA A 10 10.82 13.35 28.28
CA ALA A 10 10.84 14.78 27.91
C ALA A 10 11.68 15.10 26.65
N PHE A 11 12.59 14.21 26.24
CA PHE A 11 13.45 14.47 25.07
C PHE A 11 12.84 13.97 23.74
N ALA A 12 11.83 13.09 23.79
CA ALA A 12 11.13 12.63 22.60
C ALA A 12 10.02 13.61 22.13
N LEU A 13 9.43 14.37 23.07
CA LEU A 13 8.39 15.34 22.73
C LEU A 13 8.94 16.63 22.11
N ALA A 14 10.17 17.03 22.46
CA ALA A 14 10.77 18.28 22.00
C ALA A 14 11.36 18.21 20.56
N VAL A 15 11.63 17.01 20.02
CA VAL A 15 12.10 16.86 18.64
C VAL A 15 10.94 16.82 17.64
N ALA A 16 9.74 16.40 18.07
CA ALA A 16 8.55 16.38 17.22
C ALA A 16 7.97 17.78 16.94
N THR A 17 8.02 18.69 17.92
CA THR A 17 7.33 19.99 17.81
C THR A 17 8.11 21.09 17.10
N LEU A 18 9.44 20.98 16.95
CA LEU A 18 10.26 22.05 16.36
C LEU A 18 10.50 21.92 14.85
N THR A 19 9.98 20.86 14.21
CA THR A 19 10.08 20.67 12.74
C THR A 19 8.72 20.50 12.05
N GLY A 20 7.63 20.37 12.81
CA GLY A 20 6.29 20.27 12.28
C GLY A 20 5.67 21.64 12.02
N GLY A 21 5.62 22.07 10.75
CA GLY A 21 4.74 23.17 10.35
C GLY A 21 3.26 22.85 10.66
N PRO A 22 2.33 23.81 10.43
CA PRO A 22 0.89 23.63 10.70
C PRO A 22 0.28 22.38 10.06
N ALA A 23 0.88 21.85 9.00
CA ALA A 23 0.51 20.59 8.36
C ALA A 23 0.85 19.33 9.17
N ALA A 24 1.95 19.33 9.94
CA ALA A 24 2.28 18.20 10.81
C ALA A 24 1.30 18.10 11.99
N ALA A 25 0.85 19.23 12.53
CA ALA A 25 -0.16 19.26 13.58
C ALA A 25 -1.55 18.79 13.08
N GLN A 26 -1.88 19.10 11.83
CA GLN A 26 -3.12 18.64 11.20
C GLN A 26 -3.05 17.15 10.82
N ASP A 27 -1.91 16.69 10.32
CA ASP A 27 -1.62 15.27 10.12
C ASP A 27 -1.76 14.49 11.44
N GLU A 28 -1.22 14.99 12.56
CA GLU A 28 -1.33 14.34 13.88
C GLU A 28 -2.77 14.28 14.41
N ALA A 29 -3.56 15.34 14.24
CA ALA A 29 -4.97 15.34 14.60
C ALA A 29 -5.79 14.34 13.76
N ASP A 30 -5.50 14.23 12.47
CA ASP A 30 -6.14 13.26 11.58
C ASP A 30 -5.70 11.81 11.89
N LEU A 31 -4.43 11.59 12.26
CA LEU A 31 -3.92 10.28 12.71
C LEU A 31 -4.62 9.83 14.01
N GLY A 32 -4.85 10.73 14.96
CA GLY A 32 -5.57 10.43 16.21
C GLY A 32 -7.02 10.00 16.00
N ARG A 33 -7.69 10.49 14.95
CA ARG A 33 -9.07 10.11 14.61
C ARG A 33 -9.18 8.69 14.04
N ILE A 34 -8.13 8.18 13.40
CA ILE A 34 -8.12 6.83 12.82
C ILE A 34 -8.30 5.76 13.91
N GLY A 35 -7.72 5.97 15.10
CA GLY A 35 -7.85 5.05 16.24
C GLY A 35 -9.29 4.84 16.72
N GLN A 36 -10.19 5.79 16.43
CA GLN A 36 -11.60 5.74 16.84
C GLN A 36 -12.52 5.16 15.76
N MET A 37 -11.99 4.89 14.55
CA MET A 37 -12.80 4.41 13.43
C MET A 37 -13.30 2.98 13.65
N ASN A 38 -14.51 2.72 13.19
CA ASN A 38 -15.04 1.36 13.07
C ASN A 38 -14.45 0.64 11.85
N LEU A 39 -14.70 -0.67 11.73
CA LEU A 39 -14.12 -1.48 10.64
C LEU A 39 -14.52 -1.01 9.23
N LYS A 40 -15.74 -0.49 9.06
CA LYS A 40 -16.22 0.01 7.78
C LYS A 40 -15.52 1.31 7.39
N GLU A 41 -15.33 2.21 8.36
CA GLU A 41 -14.60 3.46 8.18
C GLU A 41 -13.12 3.20 7.88
N LEU A 42 -12.48 2.29 8.61
CA LEU A 42 -11.10 1.86 8.34
C LEU A 42 -10.98 1.26 6.93
N ALA A 43 -11.90 0.38 6.52
CA ALA A 43 -11.91 -0.18 5.17
C ALA A 43 -12.06 0.90 4.09
N ALA A 44 -12.94 1.89 4.30
CA ALA A 44 -13.13 3.01 3.38
C ALA A 44 -11.86 3.88 3.28
N LEU A 45 -11.21 4.18 4.42
CA LEU A 45 -9.94 4.91 4.46
C LEU A 45 -8.85 4.17 3.68
N VAL A 46 -8.67 2.87 3.94
CA VAL A 46 -7.65 2.05 3.25
C VAL A 46 -7.93 1.99 1.75
N GLY A 47 -9.20 1.86 1.35
CA GLY A 47 -9.61 1.92 -0.05
C GLY A 47 -9.27 3.26 -0.70
N ALA A 48 -9.55 4.38 -0.03
CA ALA A 48 -9.23 5.73 -0.52
C ALA A 48 -7.72 5.95 -0.67
N VAL A 49 -6.92 5.55 0.32
CA VAL A 49 -5.45 5.62 0.24
C VAL A 49 -4.95 4.77 -0.92
N THR A 50 -5.41 3.52 -1.03
CA THR A 50 -5.00 2.60 -2.11
C THR A 50 -5.32 3.17 -3.48
N GLN A 51 -6.51 3.75 -3.66
CA GLN A 51 -6.91 4.38 -4.91
C GLN A 51 -6.06 5.61 -5.23
N SER A 52 -5.78 6.46 -4.25
CA SER A 52 -4.92 7.64 -4.42
C SER A 52 -3.51 7.22 -4.83
N VAL A 53 -2.94 6.23 -4.15
CA VAL A 53 -1.61 5.68 -4.44
C VAL A 53 -1.57 5.10 -5.85
N GLY A 54 -2.58 4.36 -6.27
CA GLY A 54 -2.70 3.84 -7.62
C GLY A 54 -2.70 4.93 -8.69
N ARG A 55 -3.52 5.98 -8.50
CA ARG A 55 -3.59 7.13 -9.41
C ARG A 55 -2.26 7.88 -9.50
N ASP A 56 -1.60 8.12 -8.38
CA ASP A 56 -0.33 8.84 -8.36
C ASP A 56 0.82 8.00 -8.91
N THR A 57 0.84 6.68 -8.65
CA THR A 57 1.86 5.76 -9.17
C THR A 57 1.89 5.77 -10.71
N ILE A 58 0.73 5.83 -11.36
CA ILE A 58 0.62 5.90 -12.83
C ILE A 58 1.25 7.19 -13.38
N LYS A 59 1.16 8.30 -12.63
CA LYS A 59 1.71 9.60 -13.04
C LYS A 59 3.21 9.72 -12.83
N LEU A 60 3.81 8.91 -11.96
CA LEU A 60 5.21 9.08 -11.59
C LEU A 60 6.18 8.93 -12.78
N GLN A 61 5.98 7.94 -13.66
CA GLN A 61 6.87 7.75 -14.81
C GLN A 61 6.78 8.91 -15.81
N PRO A 62 5.58 9.36 -16.23
CA PRO A 62 5.44 10.58 -17.03
C PRO A 62 6.05 11.83 -16.36
N ALA A 63 5.85 12.00 -15.05
CA ALA A 63 6.43 13.11 -14.31
C ALA A 63 7.97 13.08 -14.36
N ALA A 64 8.57 11.91 -14.13
CA ALA A 64 10.01 11.72 -14.22
C ALA A 64 10.56 11.94 -15.63
N GLN A 65 9.83 11.53 -16.67
CA GLN A 65 10.25 11.79 -18.06
C GLN A 65 10.25 13.28 -18.42
N ARG A 66 9.37 14.07 -17.79
CA ARG A 66 9.28 15.52 -17.98
C ARG A 66 10.13 16.33 -17.01
N ASN A 67 10.87 15.69 -16.10
CA ASN A 67 11.55 16.33 -14.98
C ASN A 67 10.61 17.24 -14.16
N ASP A 68 9.35 16.81 -13.98
CA ASP A 68 8.35 17.55 -13.21
C ASP A 68 8.59 17.34 -11.70
N CYS A 69 9.57 18.09 -11.18
CA CYS A 69 10.03 17.97 -9.80
C CYS A 69 8.96 18.37 -8.77
N ALA A 70 8.02 19.24 -9.14
CA ALA A 70 6.89 19.60 -8.29
C ALA A 70 5.92 18.42 -8.13
N GLU A 71 5.58 17.74 -9.23
CA GLU A 71 4.72 16.56 -9.19
C GLU A 71 5.39 15.36 -8.48
N LEU A 72 6.68 15.14 -8.72
CA LEU A 72 7.44 14.11 -8.02
C LEU A 72 7.51 14.37 -6.51
N SER A 73 7.67 15.64 -6.09
CA SER A 73 7.69 16.02 -4.68
C SER A 73 6.32 15.81 -4.03
N ARG A 74 5.26 16.24 -4.72
CA ARG A 74 3.86 16.02 -4.30
C ARG A 74 3.56 14.55 -4.12
N ALA A 75 3.88 13.72 -5.10
CA ALA A 75 3.61 12.29 -5.05
C ALA A 75 4.42 11.62 -3.93
N SER A 76 5.70 11.98 -3.75
CA SER A 76 6.53 11.45 -2.66
C SER A 76 5.94 11.76 -1.29
N ASN A 77 5.50 13.00 -1.06
CA ASN A 77 4.83 13.40 0.18
C ASN A 77 3.48 12.69 0.37
N ALA A 78 2.69 12.55 -0.70
CA ALA A 78 1.43 11.82 -0.66
C ALA A 78 1.62 10.34 -0.29
N PHE A 79 2.64 9.67 -0.83
CA PHE A 79 2.96 8.30 -0.45
C PHE A 79 3.51 8.20 0.98
N GLY A 80 4.31 9.17 1.43
CA GLY A 80 4.76 9.26 2.81
C GLY A 80 3.59 9.38 3.79
N LEU A 81 2.62 10.24 3.50
CA LEU A 81 1.39 10.37 4.29
C LEU A 81 0.56 9.08 4.22
N GLY A 82 0.30 8.54 3.03
CA GLY A 82 -0.44 7.28 2.87
C GLY A 82 0.16 6.12 3.65
N TYR A 83 1.50 6.01 3.66
CA TYR A 83 2.21 5.00 4.43
C TYR A 83 1.99 5.15 5.94
N ARG A 84 1.98 6.38 6.46
CA ARG A 84 1.68 6.68 7.88
C ARG A 84 0.21 6.40 8.22
N LEU A 85 -0.73 6.87 7.41
CA LEU A 85 -2.18 6.63 7.61
C LEU A 85 -2.51 5.13 7.68
N LEU A 86 -1.88 4.33 6.82
CA LEU A 86 -2.07 2.88 6.84
C LEU A 86 -1.40 2.21 8.06
N ALA A 87 -0.41 2.86 8.70
CA ALA A 87 0.19 2.38 9.97
C ALA A 87 -0.82 2.52 11.09
N GLU A 88 -1.42 3.69 11.20
CA GLU A 88 -2.46 3.98 12.19
C GLU A 88 -3.69 3.13 11.95
N ALA A 89 -4.10 2.92 10.69
CA ALA A 89 -5.21 2.03 10.37
C ALA A 89 -4.94 0.59 10.85
N ARG A 90 -3.69 0.12 10.80
CA ARG A 90 -3.29 -1.17 11.35
C ARG A 90 -3.32 -1.16 12.89
N GLY A 91 -2.77 -0.12 13.51
CA GLY A 91 -2.77 0.04 14.97
C GLY A 91 -4.20 0.10 15.54
N ALA A 92 -5.12 0.74 14.83
CA ALA A 92 -6.53 0.81 15.20
C ALA A 92 -7.24 -0.55 15.21
N LEU A 93 -6.67 -1.58 14.58
CA LEU A 93 -7.19 -2.95 14.65
C LEU A 93 -6.77 -3.69 15.93
N GLU A 94 -5.78 -3.18 16.68
CA GLU A 94 -5.36 -3.78 17.94
C GLU A 94 -6.53 -3.76 18.94
N GLY A 95 -6.83 -4.94 19.51
CA GLY A 95 -7.97 -5.12 20.42
C GLY A 95 -9.31 -5.43 19.76
N LYS A 96 -9.41 -5.43 18.42
CA LYS A 96 -10.60 -5.93 17.71
C LYS A 96 -10.54 -7.45 17.50
N PRO A 97 -11.68 -8.17 17.45
CA PRO A 97 -11.69 -9.64 17.29
C PRO A 97 -11.00 -10.09 16.00
N ALA A 98 -10.03 -11.02 16.11
CA ALA A 98 -9.18 -11.47 15.00
C ALA A 98 -9.96 -11.98 13.77
N ARG A 99 -11.11 -12.64 14.01
CA ARG A 99 -11.97 -13.20 12.95
C ARG A 99 -12.53 -12.13 12.02
N ASP A 100 -12.83 -10.96 12.56
CA ASP A 100 -13.53 -9.90 11.83
C ASP A 100 -12.56 -8.93 11.13
N ILE A 101 -11.27 -8.99 11.48
CA ILE A 101 -10.25 -8.06 10.99
C ILE A 101 -9.23 -8.68 10.04
N ALA A 102 -9.12 -10.01 9.95
CA ALA A 102 -8.05 -10.67 9.18
C ALA A 102 -8.00 -10.21 7.70
N ALA A 103 -9.14 -10.08 7.04
CA ALA A 103 -9.23 -9.62 5.66
C ALA A 103 -8.76 -8.16 5.51
N LEU A 104 -9.22 -7.28 6.41
CA LEU A 104 -8.85 -5.86 6.41
C LEU A 104 -7.37 -5.68 6.77
N GLN A 105 -6.85 -6.43 7.74
CA GLN A 105 -5.44 -6.42 8.11
C GLN A 105 -4.55 -6.82 6.94
N ASN A 106 -4.88 -7.90 6.22
CA ASN A 106 -4.14 -8.30 5.03
C ASN A 106 -4.17 -7.18 3.96
N HIS A 107 -5.33 -6.57 3.73
CA HIS A 107 -5.46 -5.48 2.77
C HIS A 107 -4.63 -4.24 3.17
N ILE A 108 -4.61 -3.88 4.46
CA ILE A 108 -3.78 -2.80 4.99
C ILE A 108 -2.30 -3.09 4.75
N VAL A 109 -1.81 -4.28 5.09
CA VAL A 109 -0.38 -4.60 4.93
C VAL A 109 0.00 -4.61 3.45
N GLN A 110 -0.83 -5.14 2.55
CA GLN A 110 -0.61 -5.03 1.10
C GLN A 110 -0.53 -3.57 0.64
N ALA A 111 -1.53 -2.76 1.02
CA ALA A 111 -1.57 -1.34 0.66
C ALA A 111 -0.34 -0.60 1.18
N ARG A 112 0.15 -0.90 2.39
CA ARG A 112 1.37 -0.32 2.96
C ARG A 112 2.58 -0.62 2.12
N VAL A 113 2.77 -1.88 1.76
CA VAL A 113 3.93 -2.34 0.97
C VAL A 113 3.91 -1.71 -0.43
N ILE A 114 2.74 -1.66 -1.07
CA ILE A 114 2.55 -0.99 -2.37
C ILE A 114 2.90 0.50 -2.27
N THR A 115 2.35 1.18 -1.26
CA THR A 115 2.57 2.61 -1.01
C THR A 115 4.05 2.90 -0.73
N PHE A 116 4.70 2.06 0.07
CA PHE A 116 6.12 2.19 0.38
C PHE A 116 6.99 2.01 -0.87
N ALA A 117 6.72 0.99 -1.70
CA ALA A 117 7.45 0.78 -2.95
C ALA A 117 7.25 1.94 -3.94
N ALA A 118 6.06 2.55 -3.98
CA ALA A 118 5.80 3.77 -4.75
C ALA A 118 6.59 4.97 -4.22
N ARG A 119 6.67 5.15 -2.89
CA ARG A 119 7.53 6.15 -2.23
C ARG A 119 9.01 5.99 -2.60
N VAL A 120 9.54 4.77 -2.53
CA VAL A 120 10.93 4.47 -2.92
C VAL A 120 11.19 4.91 -4.36
N ARG A 121 10.28 4.58 -5.28
CA ARG A 121 10.42 4.98 -6.70
C ARG A 121 10.36 6.50 -6.88
N ALA A 122 9.46 7.19 -6.19
CA ALA A 122 9.38 8.66 -6.26
C ALA A 122 10.66 9.32 -5.71
N GLU A 123 11.19 8.84 -4.59
CA GLU A 123 12.44 9.36 -4.00
C GLU A 123 13.65 9.10 -4.90
N GLU A 124 13.74 7.93 -5.56
CA GLU A 124 14.80 7.64 -6.51
C GLU A 124 14.79 8.63 -7.69
N TRP A 125 13.62 8.96 -8.23
CA TRP A 125 13.50 9.94 -9.32
C TRP A 125 13.81 11.36 -8.85
N LEU A 126 13.31 11.78 -7.69
CA LEU A 126 13.66 13.06 -7.09
C LEU A 126 15.16 13.21 -6.88
N SER A 127 15.81 12.18 -6.32
CA SER A 127 17.25 12.22 -6.03
C SER A 127 18.10 12.31 -7.30
N ARG A 128 17.64 11.71 -8.40
CA ARG A 128 18.37 11.69 -9.67
C ARG A 128 18.12 12.92 -10.54
N GLN A 129 16.89 13.43 -10.56
CA GLN A 129 16.45 14.45 -11.52
C GLN A 129 16.27 15.83 -10.91
N CYS A 130 16.05 15.91 -9.59
CA CYS A 130 15.59 17.13 -8.91
C CYS A 130 16.53 17.59 -7.79
N ALA A 131 17.80 17.14 -7.80
CA ALA A 131 18.76 17.43 -6.73
C ALA A 131 18.98 18.93 -6.49
N SER A 132 18.94 19.75 -7.55
CA SER A 132 19.11 21.21 -7.52
C SER A 132 17.81 21.99 -7.74
N PHE A 133 16.66 21.31 -7.80
CA PHE A 133 15.38 21.96 -8.06
C PHE A 133 14.94 22.78 -6.85
N ALA A 134 14.59 24.05 -7.09
CA ALA A 134 13.95 24.92 -6.12
C ALA A 134 12.45 25.00 -6.42
N MET A 135 11.61 24.79 -5.41
CA MET A 135 10.16 24.88 -5.57
C MET A 135 9.75 26.33 -5.91
N PRO A 136 8.91 26.55 -6.93
CA PRO A 136 8.34 27.86 -7.23
C PRO A 136 7.68 28.50 -6.00
N ALA A 137 7.80 29.82 -5.86
CA ALA A 137 7.37 30.54 -4.66
C ALA A 137 5.86 30.39 -4.37
N ASP A 138 5.03 30.28 -5.41
CA ASP A 138 3.59 30.03 -5.32
C ASP A 138 3.26 28.68 -4.67
N LYS A 139 4.18 27.71 -4.72
CA LYS A 139 4.02 26.35 -4.17
C LYS A 139 4.88 26.09 -2.95
N ALA A 140 5.91 26.90 -2.71
CA ALA A 140 6.93 26.65 -1.68
C ALA A 140 6.36 26.63 -0.25
N ALA A 141 5.26 27.35 0.00
CA ALA A 141 4.58 27.36 1.30
C ALA A 141 3.58 26.21 1.47
N GLU A 142 3.28 25.45 0.41
CA GLU A 142 2.30 24.37 0.51
C GLU A 142 2.95 23.07 1.03
N PRO A 143 2.37 22.42 2.06
CA PRO A 143 2.95 21.23 2.68
C PRO A 143 3.18 20.06 1.71
N ARG A 144 2.26 19.88 0.75
CA ARG A 144 2.38 18.82 -0.26
C ARG A 144 3.60 18.99 -1.16
N TYR A 145 4.14 20.20 -1.29
CA TYR A 145 5.31 20.49 -2.11
C TYR A 145 6.59 20.70 -1.27
N ALA A 146 6.51 20.52 0.05
CA ALA A 146 7.68 20.56 0.92
C ALA A 146 8.72 19.51 0.50
N LYS A 147 9.99 19.76 0.81
CA LYS A 147 11.07 18.82 0.51
C LYS A 147 10.78 17.47 1.19
N PRO A 148 10.63 16.37 0.44
CA PRO A 148 10.24 15.09 1.04
C PRO A 148 11.29 14.57 2.02
N ILE A 149 10.82 13.95 3.10
CA ILE A 149 11.68 13.31 4.10
C ILE A 149 12.33 12.09 3.46
N LYS A 150 13.66 12.06 3.48
CA LYS A 150 14.46 10.93 3.00
C LYS A 150 14.09 9.65 3.73
N LEU A 151 13.92 8.57 2.99
CA LEU A 151 13.68 7.23 3.49
C LEU A 151 14.81 6.82 4.44
N GLN A 152 14.42 6.47 5.66
CA GLN A 152 15.34 5.99 6.68
C GLN A 152 15.59 4.49 6.50
N THR A 153 16.79 4.04 6.88
CA THR A 153 17.18 2.62 6.85
C THR A 153 16.20 1.75 7.63
N ALA A 154 15.75 2.20 8.81
CA ALA A 154 14.80 1.47 9.64
C ALA A 154 13.41 1.32 9.01
N GLU A 155 12.89 2.36 8.35
CA GLU A 155 11.62 2.29 7.60
C GLU A 155 11.71 1.23 6.51
N TYR A 156 12.86 1.18 5.83
CA TYR A 156 13.14 0.22 4.79
C TYR A 156 13.19 -1.22 5.32
N THR A 157 13.87 -1.46 6.45
CA THR A 157 13.89 -2.77 7.14
C THR A 157 12.47 -3.21 7.52
N GLN A 158 11.67 -2.31 8.07
CA GLN A 158 10.31 -2.61 8.50
C GLN A 158 9.41 -2.96 7.30
N ALA A 159 9.47 -2.17 6.23
CA ALA A 159 8.71 -2.44 5.01
C ALA A 159 9.08 -3.78 4.37
N MET A 160 10.35 -4.20 4.47
CA MET A 160 10.82 -5.52 4.01
C MET A 160 10.22 -6.67 4.82
N ILE A 161 10.14 -6.52 6.14
CA ILE A 161 9.51 -7.50 7.03
C ILE A 161 8.01 -7.58 6.71
N GLU A 162 7.34 -6.44 6.58
CA GLU A 162 5.92 -6.36 6.22
C GLU A 162 5.64 -6.98 4.84
N ALA A 163 6.49 -6.71 3.85
CA ALA A 163 6.38 -7.28 2.51
C ALA A 163 6.48 -8.81 2.53
N ARG A 164 7.38 -9.37 3.35
CA ARG A 164 7.50 -10.81 3.52
C ARG A 164 6.27 -11.40 4.20
N GLN A 165 5.82 -10.82 5.31
CA GLN A 165 4.63 -11.28 6.03
C GLN A 165 3.37 -11.22 5.16
N ALA A 166 3.22 -10.14 4.38
CA ALA A 166 2.16 -10.03 3.40
C ALA A 166 2.26 -11.10 2.32
N ALA A 167 3.47 -11.41 1.83
CA ALA A 167 3.66 -12.46 0.83
C ALA A 167 3.27 -13.84 1.37
N GLU A 168 3.68 -14.17 2.59
CA GLU A 168 3.31 -15.42 3.27
C GLU A 168 1.79 -15.51 3.48
N THR A 169 1.14 -14.42 3.90
CA THR A 169 -0.32 -14.35 4.06
C THR A 169 -1.05 -14.53 2.73
N ASN A 170 -0.57 -13.88 1.67
CA ASN A 170 -1.14 -13.99 0.33
C ASN A 170 -0.98 -15.38 -0.26
N LEU A 171 0.14 -16.05 0.03
CA LEU A 171 0.35 -17.43 -0.36
C LEU A 171 -0.65 -18.35 0.35
N ALA A 172 -0.86 -18.16 1.65
CA ALA A 172 -1.85 -18.93 2.41
C ALA A 172 -3.28 -18.74 1.85
N LEU A 173 -3.67 -17.50 1.53
CA LEU A 173 -4.95 -17.19 0.91
C LEU A 173 -5.08 -17.84 -0.48
N ALA A 174 -4.02 -17.80 -1.29
CA ALA A 174 -4.00 -18.42 -2.61
C ALA A 174 -4.12 -19.96 -2.52
N VAL A 175 -3.44 -20.58 -1.56
CA VAL A 175 -3.57 -22.03 -1.31
C VAL A 175 -4.99 -22.37 -0.85
N ALA A 176 -5.55 -21.62 0.09
CA ALA A 176 -6.91 -21.82 0.58
C ALA A 176 -7.95 -21.68 -0.55
N ALA A 177 -7.82 -20.65 -1.40
CA ALA A 177 -8.67 -20.46 -2.57
C ALA A 177 -8.55 -21.62 -3.57
N GLY A 178 -7.34 -22.14 -3.78
CA GLY A 178 -7.09 -23.30 -4.64
C GLY A 178 -7.70 -24.59 -4.10
N ILE A 179 -7.69 -24.79 -2.78
CA ILE A 179 -8.34 -25.94 -2.12
C ILE A 179 -9.86 -25.80 -2.18
N GLY A 180 -10.38 -24.62 -1.86
CA GLY A 180 -11.81 -24.35 -1.82
C GLY A 180 -12.48 -24.33 -3.21
N LYS A 181 -11.71 -24.07 -4.28
CA LYS A 181 -12.16 -24.02 -5.68
C LYS A 181 -13.35 -23.08 -5.95
N LYS A 182 -13.64 -22.15 -5.04
CA LYS A 182 -14.70 -21.16 -5.20
C LYS A 182 -14.20 -20.04 -6.11
N CYS A 183 -14.88 -19.82 -7.23
CA CYS A 183 -14.43 -18.88 -8.25
C CYS A 183 -14.18 -17.45 -7.75
N PRO A 184 -15.03 -16.85 -6.88
CA PRO A 184 -14.74 -15.52 -6.34
C PRO A 184 -13.43 -15.47 -5.54
N GLU A 185 -13.14 -16.51 -4.75
CA GLU A 185 -11.93 -16.61 -3.93
C GLU A 185 -10.69 -16.81 -4.82
N VAL A 186 -10.79 -17.65 -5.86
CA VAL A 186 -9.72 -17.87 -6.86
C VAL A 186 -9.41 -16.57 -7.62
N ILE A 187 -10.43 -15.86 -8.11
CA ILE A 187 -10.26 -14.59 -8.84
C ILE A 187 -9.62 -13.54 -7.93
N SER A 188 -10.13 -13.39 -6.70
CA SER A 188 -9.58 -12.44 -5.73
C SER A 188 -8.11 -12.75 -5.39
N ALA A 189 -7.75 -14.03 -5.23
CA ALA A 189 -6.38 -14.43 -4.97
C ALA A 189 -5.45 -14.14 -6.16
N ILE A 190 -5.90 -14.38 -7.40
CA ILE A 190 -5.14 -14.06 -8.63
C ILE A 190 -4.90 -12.54 -8.72
N GLN A 191 -5.95 -11.74 -8.56
CA GLN A 191 -5.85 -10.27 -8.61
C GLN A 191 -4.89 -9.74 -7.55
N SER A 192 -4.98 -10.28 -6.33
CA SER A 192 -4.08 -9.93 -5.22
C SER A 192 -2.62 -10.24 -5.56
N ILE A 193 -2.33 -11.43 -6.10
CA ILE A 193 -0.97 -11.82 -6.51
C ILE A 193 -0.45 -10.90 -7.63
N GLN A 194 -1.26 -10.65 -8.66
CA GLN A 194 -0.90 -9.80 -9.79
C GLN A 194 -0.57 -8.38 -9.35
N LEU A 195 -1.34 -7.84 -8.40
CA LEU A 195 -1.08 -6.53 -7.82
C LEU A 195 0.22 -6.53 -7.01
N PHE A 196 0.48 -7.57 -6.22
CA PHE A 196 1.54 -7.56 -5.21
C PHE A 196 2.94 -7.92 -5.73
N VAL A 197 3.05 -8.88 -6.64
CA VAL A 197 4.32 -9.41 -7.16
C VAL A 197 5.26 -8.33 -7.74
N PRO A 198 4.79 -7.34 -8.53
CA PRO A 198 5.64 -6.29 -9.07
C PRO A 198 6.32 -5.44 -7.98
N TYR A 199 5.66 -5.24 -6.84
CA TYR A 199 6.21 -4.46 -5.74
C TYR A 199 7.23 -5.25 -4.92
N LEU A 200 7.04 -6.56 -4.76
CA LEU A 200 8.07 -7.43 -4.17
C LEU A 200 9.35 -7.44 -5.02
N ASP A 201 9.21 -7.45 -6.34
CA ASP A 201 10.35 -7.34 -7.26
C ASP A 201 11.09 -6.00 -7.10
N LYS A 202 10.33 -4.91 -7.03
CA LYS A 202 10.88 -3.56 -6.83
C LYS A 202 11.66 -3.46 -5.51
N LEU A 203 11.05 -3.89 -4.40
CA LEU A 203 11.71 -3.86 -3.09
C LEU A 203 12.97 -4.73 -3.08
N SER A 204 12.91 -5.96 -3.60
CA SER A 204 14.09 -6.83 -3.67
C SER A 204 15.27 -6.19 -4.44
N LYS A 205 14.99 -5.52 -5.57
CA LYS A 205 16.02 -4.82 -6.36
C LYS A 205 16.57 -3.60 -5.65
N ASP A 206 15.74 -2.86 -4.94
CA ASP A 206 16.16 -1.63 -4.26
C ASP A 206 16.94 -1.95 -2.97
N VAL A 207 16.63 -3.05 -2.29
CA VAL A 207 17.43 -3.60 -1.18
C VAL A 207 18.85 -3.89 -1.62
N ALA A 208 19.03 -4.44 -2.82
CA ALA A 208 20.36 -4.77 -3.33
C ALA A 208 21.28 -3.54 -3.41
N LYS A 209 20.72 -2.34 -3.47
CA LYS A 209 21.46 -1.06 -3.48
C LYS A 209 21.71 -0.51 -2.07
N ARG A 210 21.11 -1.12 -1.03
CA ARG A 210 21.14 -0.67 0.38
C ARG A 210 21.28 -1.87 1.34
N PRO A 211 22.35 -2.69 1.24
CA PRO A 211 22.50 -3.93 2.01
C PRO A 211 22.54 -3.70 3.53
N GLU A 212 23.00 -2.54 3.99
CA GLU A 212 23.00 -2.10 5.39
C GLU A 212 21.61 -2.01 6.01
N ALA A 213 20.55 -2.05 5.20
CA ALA A 213 19.17 -1.93 5.66
C ALA A 213 18.55 -3.23 6.18
N LEU A 214 19.28 -4.34 6.29
CA LEU A 214 18.66 -5.64 6.57
C LEU A 214 19.26 -6.37 7.77
N GLY A 215 18.37 -6.87 8.64
CA GLY A 215 18.64 -7.99 9.55
C GLY A 215 18.17 -9.33 8.97
N PRO A 216 18.37 -10.45 9.70
CA PRO A 216 18.06 -11.81 9.22
C PRO A 216 16.61 -12.01 8.73
N ARG A 217 15.66 -11.26 9.30
CA ARG A 217 14.23 -11.32 8.97
C ARG A 217 13.82 -10.50 7.74
N ALA A 218 14.65 -9.54 7.33
CA ALA A 218 14.40 -8.61 6.22
C ALA A 218 15.24 -8.97 4.98
N SER A 219 15.63 -10.24 4.80
CA SER A 219 16.59 -10.63 3.77
C SER A 219 16.01 -10.52 2.36
N ARG A 220 16.83 -10.01 1.42
CA ARG A 220 16.53 -9.98 -0.02
C ARG A 220 16.09 -11.35 -0.54
N ARG A 221 16.86 -12.39 -0.22
CA ARG A 221 16.58 -13.77 -0.63
C ARG A 221 15.21 -14.25 -0.13
N GLY A 222 14.80 -13.83 1.07
CA GLY A 222 13.47 -14.12 1.60
C GLY A 222 12.36 -13.56 0.72
N LEU A 223 12.48 -12.31 0.26
CA LEU A 223 11.51 -11.73 -0.66
C LEU A 223 11.54 -12.36 -2.05
N GLU A 224 12.72 -12.71 -2.58
CA GLU A 224 12.81 -13.39 -3.87
C GLU A 224 12.10 -14.75 -3.85
N VAL A 225 12.31 -15.54 -2.79
CA VAL A 225 11.63 -16.82 -2.58
C VAL A 225 10.12 -16.61 -2.47
N ALA A 226 9.67 -15.67 -1.63
CA ALA A 226 8.25 -15.40 -1.44
C ALA A 226 7.58 -14.93 -2.75
N ARG A 227 8.27 -14.10 -3.55
CA ARG A 227 7.84 -13.68 -4.88
C ARG A 227 7.66 -14.87 -5.82
N ILE A 228 8.65 -15.78 -5.89
CA ILE A 228 8.59 -16.97 -6.75
C ILE A 228 7.43 -17.88 -6.33
N GLN A 229 7.23 -18.08 -5.02
CA GLN A 229 6.12 -18.87 -4.49
C GLN A 229 4.76 -18.28 -4.89
N LEU A 230 4.60 -16.96 -4.77
CA LEU A 230 3.37 -16.27 -5.21
C LEU A 230 3.14 -16.39 -6.72
N ILE A 231 4.17 -16.23 -7.55
CA ILE A 231 4.06 -16.44 -9.00
C ILE A 231 3.60 -17.86 -9.32
N ASN A 232 4.20 -18.86 -8.67
CA ASN A 232 3.84 -20.26 -8.87
C ASN A 232 2.41 -20.55 -8.39
N ALA A 233 1.99 -19.99 -7.25
CA ALA A 233 0.63 -20.09 -6.77
C ALA A 233 -0.37 -19.44 -7.74
N GLY A 234 -0.06 -18.24 -8.25
CA GLY A 234 -0.87 -17.55 -9.25
C GLY A 234 -1.01 -18.35 -10.54
N ASN A 235 0.08 -18.92 -11.05
CA ASN A 235 0.07 -19.79 -12.22
C ASN A 235 -0.80 -21.05 -12.00
N LYS A 236 -0.74 -21.64 -10.80
CA LYS A 236 -1.58 -22.79 -10.43
C LYS A 236 -3.06 -22.39 -10.38
N LEU A 237 -3.40 -21.28 -9.73
CA LEU A 237 -4.76 -20.76 -9.68
C LEU A 237 -5.31 -20.41 -11.07
N TYR A 238 -4.49 -19.86 -11.95
CA TYR A 238 -4.90 -19.56 -13.33
C TYR A 238 -5.27 -20.82 -14.13
N ARG A 239 -4.57 -21.94 -13.88
CA ARG A 239 -4.93 -23.24 -14.44
C ARG A 239 -6.26 -23.75 -13.87
N GLU A 240 -6.46 -23.67 -12.56
CA GLU A 240 -7.73 -24.04 -11.91
C GLU A 240 -8.90 -23.18 -12.43
N LEU A 241 -8.69 -21.87 -12.61
CA LEU A 241 -9.67 -20.95 -13.16
C LEU A 241 -10.12 -21.40 -14.57
N ARG A 242 -9.16 -21.81 -15.42
CA ARG A 242 -9.42 -22.28 -16.78
C ARG A 242 -10.18 -23.60 -16.82
N ILE A 243 -10.08 -24.42 -15.78
CA ILE A 243 -10.69 -25.77 -15.70
C ILE A 243 -12.09 -25.71 -15.05
N GLY A 244 -12.29 -24.91 -14.01
CA GLY A 244 -13.51 -24.95 -13.18
C GLY A 244 -14.31 -23.65 -13.07
N CYS A 245 -13.76 -22.50 -13.50
CA CYS A 245 -14.38 -21.18 -13.33
C CYS A 245 -14.79 -20.48 -14.63
N ARG A 246 -15.17 -21.26 -15.66
CA ARG A 246 -16.04 -20.73 -16.71
C ARG A 246 -17.41 -20.49 -16.06
N ALA A 247 -17.67 -19.23 -15.71
CA ALA A 247 -19.01 -18.80 -15.34
C ALA A 247 -20.00 -19.37 -16.36
N LYS A 248 -21.02 -20.09 -15.88
CA LYS A 248 -22.29 -20.09 -16.59
C LYS A 248 -22.62 -18.60 -16.75
N PRO A 249 -22.82 -18.07 -17.98
CA PRO A 249 -23.35 -16.72 -18.11
C PRO A 249 -24.59 -16.64 -17.19
N PRO A 250 -24.84 -15.51 -16.51
CA PRO A 250 -26.19 -15.31 -15.99
C PRO A 250 -27.13 -15.62 -17.15
N ALA A 251 -28.07 -16.55 -16.94
CA ALA A 251 -29.05 -16.92 -17.94
C ALA A 251 -29.56 -15.62 -18.55
N ASP A 252 -29.52 -15.55 -19.89
CA ASP A 252 -29.95 -14.39 -20.65
C ASP A 252 -31.19 -13.82 -19.97
N ALA A 253 -31.12 -12.55 -19.55
CA ALA A 253 -32.34 -11.78 -19.45
C ALA A 253 -32.93 -11.88 -20.84
N GLU A 254 -34.00 -12.67 -20.95
CA GLU A 254 -34.80 -12.87 -22.15
C GLU A 254 -34.93 -11.49 -22.80
N ALA A 255 -34.24 -11.30 -23.92
CA ALA A 255 -34.48 -10.12 -24.73
C ALA A 255 -35.99 -10.16 -25.03
N PRO A 256 -36.75 -9.08 -24.74
CA PRO A 256 -38.15 -9.07 -25.10
C PRO A 256 -38.25 -9.40 -26.58
N ALA A 257 -39.04 -10.42 -26.91
CA ALA A 257 -39.19 -10.91 -28.25
C ALA A 257 -39.57 -9.75 -29.19
N ASP A 258 -38.68 -9.45 -30.15
CA ASP A 258 -39.04 -8.65 -31.31
C ASP A 258 -40.10 -9.42 -32.10
N GLY A 259 -41.32 -8.88 -32.17
CA GLY A 259 -42.36 -9.38 -33.07
C GLY A 259 -43.75 -9.55 -32.45
N ALA A 260 -44.32 -8.48 -31.90
CA ALA A 260 -45.78 -8.33 -31.88
C ALA A 260 -46.18 -7.32 -32.96
N PRO A 261 -46.97 -7.68 -33.98
CA PRO A 261 -47.48 -6.70 -34.94
C PRO A 261 -48.37 -5.69 -34.22
N PRO A 262 -48.40 -4.41 -34.65
CA PRO A 262 -49.25 -3.41 -34.03
C PRO A 262 -50.73 -3.79 -34.19
N PRO A 263 -51.57 -3.64 -33.14
CA PRO A 263 -52.99 -3.82 -33.27
C PRO A 263 -53.56 -2.74 -34.20
N ALA A 264 -54.40 -3.18 -35.13
CA ALA A 264 -55.11 -2.31 -36.06
C ALA A 264 -55.98 -1.29 -35.32
N GLN A 265 -55.76 0.00 -35.60
CA GLN A 265 -56.75 1.07 -35.59
C GLN A 265 -56.42 2.07 -36.71
#